data_AF-A0A183JJH7-F1
#
_entry.id   AF-A0A183JJH7-F1
#
_cell.length_a   1.000
_cell.length_b   1.000
_cell.length_c   1.000
_cell.angle_alpha   90.00
_cell.angle_beta   90.00
_cell.angle_gamma   90.00
#
_symmetry.space_group_name_H-M   'P 1'
#
loop_
_entity.id
_entity.type
_entity.pdbx_description
1 polymer ?
#
loop_
_entity_poly.entity_id
_entity_poly.type
_entity_poly.pdbx_seq_one_letter_code
_entity_poly.pdbx_strand_id
1 'polypeptide(L)'
;MFIPLDLTRYEVCVRQLGSALESTQTGQSVLNRTEMNTHRNALKMHTYLLCQFVDMFENELNANAKSAVGANAGRGRGAKGGRRGDRGPSDLQLCMDWFIECEKAVSALDQICRLKLDKLWDPPVAEEDFINLPANCCYKLLEDRDMASNANIRAAVTSLLATLVRRYGHSIACSVKLAQLLQCFPHMVNCLMAIVRSFIEDEKLTGVVRELLKVSFNGIDSFLVF
;
A
#
# COMPACT_ATOMS: atom_id res chain seq x y z
N MET A 1 3.25 24.58 1.09
CA MET A 1 1.87 24.48 0.58
C MET A 1 1.58 23.00 0.41
N PHE A 2 1.07 22.35 1.44
CA PHE A 2 0.69 20.94 1.36
C PHE A 2 -0.64 20.85 0.62
N ILE A 3 -0.66 20.12 -0.48
CA ILE A 3 -1.91 19.64 -1.09
C ILE A 3 -2.25 18.40 -0.25
N PRO A 4 -3.32 18.40 0.58
CA PRO A 4 -3.80 17.17 1.20
C PRO A 4 -3.92 16.12 0.10
N LEU A 5 -3.54 14.86 0.37
CA LEU A 5 -3.58 13.77 -0.61
C LEU A 5 -4.79 13.98 -1.51
N ASP A 6 -4.59 14.28 -2.80
CA ASP A 6 -5.69 14.65 -3.71
C ASP A 6 -6.45 13.37 -4.12
N LEU A 7 -6.93 12.67 -3.09
CA LEU A 7 -7.69 11.46 -3.16
C LEU A 7 -9.00 11.72 -3.88
N THR A 8 -9.54 12.94 -3.77
CA THR A 8 -10.72 13.39 -4.51
C THR A 8 -10.53 13.21 -6.03
N ARG A 9 -9.39 13.65 -6.59
CA ARG A 9 -9.12 13.42 -8.03
C ARG A 9 -8.95 11.95 -8.36
N TYR A 10 -8.28 11.20 -7.49
CA TYR A 10 -8.09 9.76 -7.68
C TYR A 10 -9.43 9.01 -7.69
N GLU A 11 -10.33 9.30 -6.74
CA GLU A 11 -11.67 8.75 -6.65
C GLU A 11 -12.52 9.11 -7.88
N VAL A 12 -12.44 10.36 -8.34
CA VAL A 12 -13.12 10.78 -9.58
C VAL A 12 -12.60 9.97 -10.78
N CYS A 13 -11.29 9.77 -10.88
CA CYS A 13 -10.68 8.93 -11.92
C CYS A 13 -11.19 7.48 -11.84
N VAL A 14 -11.24 6.89 -10.63
CA VAL A 14 -11.75 5.53 -10.42
C VAL A 14 -13.21 5.41 -10.88
N ARG A 15 -14.06 6.37 -10.49
CA ARG A 15 -15.50 6.39 -10.86
C ARG A 15 -15.71 6.57 -12.35
N GLN A 16 -14.99 7.49 -12.98
CA GLN A 16 -15.07 7.72 -14.43
C GLN A 16 -14.62 6.48 -15.21
N LEU A 17 -13.51 5.87 -14.79
CA LEU A 17 -13.01 4.65 -15.42
C LEU A 17 -13.98 3.47 -15.23
N GLY A 18 -14.53 3.31 -14.01
CA GLY A 18 -15.54 2.29 -13.72
C GLY A 18 -16.74 2.40 -14.63
N SER A 19 -17.31 3.61 -14.76
CA SER A 19 -18.43 3.89 -15.67
C SER A 19 -18.10 3.54 -17.13
N ALA A 20 -16.93 3.94 -17.63
CA ALA A 20 -16.53 3.64 -19.01
C ALA A 20 -16.41 2.12 -19.28
N LEU A 21 -15.85 1.37 -18.33
CA LEU A 21 -15.68 -0.07 -18.42
C LEU A 21 -17.02 -0.84 -18.34
N GLU A 22 -17.95 -0.34 -17.52
CA GLU A 22 -19.33 -0.86 -17.40
C GLU A 22 -20.14 -0.65 -18.69
N SER A 23 -20.10 0.56 -19.28
CA SER A 23 -20.75 0.82 -20.58
C SER A 23 -20.20 -0.07 -21.70
N THR A 24 -18.90 -0.38 -21.63
CA THR A 24 -18.28 -1.34 -22.55
C THR A 24 -18.72 -2.78 -22.27
N GLN A 25 -19.17 -3.11 -21.06
CA GLN A 25 -19.66 -4.45 -20.71
C GLN A 25 -21.12 -4.68 -21.10
N THR A 26 -21.94 -3.64 -21.02
CA THR A 26 -23.35 -3.68 -21.43
C THR A 26 -23.54 -3.55 -22.94
N GLY A 27 -22.46 -3.38 -23.72
CA GLY A 27 -22.49 -3.22 -25.17
C GLY A 27 -23.01 -1.86 -25.63
N GLN A 28 -23.13 -0.90 -24.71
CA GLN A 28 -23.60 0.46 -25.00
C GLN A 28 -22.54 1.30 -25.70
N SER A 29 -21.26 0.99 -25.49
CA SER A 29 -20.13 1.64 -26.16
C SER A 29 -18.98 0.64 -26.38
N VAL A 30 -18.13 0.89 -27.38
CA VAL A 30 -16.87 0.16 -27.57
C VAL A 30 -15.75 1.18 -27.57
N LEU A 31 -14.80 1.03 -26.64
CA LEU A 31 -13.65 1.92 -26.58
C LEU A 31 -12.78 1.70 -27.81
N ASN A 32 -12.48 2.78 -28.53
CA ASN A 32 -11.50 2.71 -29.61
C ASN A 32 -10.07 2.67 -29.04
N ARG A 33 -9.08 2.37 -29.89
CA ARG A 33 -7.68 2.21 -29.47
C ARG A 33 -7.12 3.46 -28.76
N THR A 34 -7.51 4.65 -29.19
CA THR A 34 -7.05 5.92 -28.63
C THR A 34 -7.65 6.16 -27.24
N GLU A 35 -8.94 5.88 -27.06
CA GLU A 35 -9.62 5.97 -25.78
C GLU A 35 -9.06 4.96 -24.77
N MET A 36 -8.86 3.71 -25.19
CA MET A 36 -8.20 2.68 -24.37
C MET A 36 -6.83 3.15 -23.88
N ASN A 37 -6.00 3.69 -24.78
CA ASN A 37 -4.68 4.21 -24.43
C ASN A 37 -4.75 5.40 -23.47
N THR A 38 -5.72 6.29 -23.66
CA THR A 38 -5.92 7.47 -22.80
C THR A 38 -6.30 7.04 -21.40
N HIS A 39 -7.30 6.16 -21.26
CA HIS A 39 -7.72 5.61 -19.98
C HIS A 39 -6.61 4.82 -19.28
N ARG A 40 -5.87 3.99 -20.02
CA ARG A 40 -4.73 3.23 -19.49
C ARG A 40 -3.61 4.14 -18.98
N ASN A 41 -3.25 5.18 -19.74
CA ASN A 41 -2.20 6.12 -19.34
C ASN A 41 -2.64 6.94 -18.12
N ALA A 42 -3.88 7.44 -18.11
CA ALA A 42 -4.44 8.13 -16.96
C ALA A 42 -4.41 7.23 -15.72
N LEU A 43 -4.89 5.99 -15.83
CA LEU A 43 -4.84 4.99 -14.76
C LEU A 43 -3.44 4.84 -14.18
N LYS A 44 -2.44 4.55 -15.04
CA LYS A 44 -1.05 4.39 -14.59
C LYS A 44 -0.51 5.61 -13.89
N MET A 45 -0.74 6.81 -14.44
CA MET A 45 -0.29 8.07 -13.85
C MET A 45 -0.93 8.31 -12.48
N HIS A 46 -2.24 8.08 -12.33
CA HIS A 46 -2.94 8.28 -11.05
C HIS A 46 -2.48 7.26 -10.01
N THR A 47 -2.35 5.98 -10.37
CA THR A 47 -1.83 4.94 -9.47
C THR A 47 -0.41 5.24 -9.02
N TYR A 48 0.45 5.69 -9.95
CA TYR A 48 1.81 6.11 -9.63
C TYR A 48 1.84 7.29 -8.66
N LEU A 49 1.12 8.37 -8.97
CA LEU A 49 1.07 9.54 -8.10
C LEU A 49 0.56 9.20 -6.70
N LEU A 50 -0.48 8.37 -6.58
CA LEU A 50 -1.01 7.96 -5.29
C LEU A 50 0.03 7.15 -4.49
N CYS A 51 0.72 6.19 -5.12
CA CYS A 51 1.79 5.45 -4.47
C CYS A 51 2.95 6.35 -4.06
N GLN A 52 3.33 7.33 -4.89
CA GLN A 52 4.38 8.30 -4.57
C GLN A 52 4.00 9.22 -3.42
N PHE A 53 2.74 9.66 -3.35
CA PHE A 53 2.28 10.43 -2.19
C PHE A 53 2.34 9.60 -0.91
N VAL A 54 1.86 8.35 -0.94
CA VAL A 54 1.99 7.45 0.20
C VAL A 54 3.43 7.33 0.65
N ASP A 55 4.35 7.07 -0.28
CA ASP A 55 5.79 6.97 -0.01
C ASP A 55 6.38 8.23 0.62
N MET A 56 6.07 9.38 0.03
CA MET A 56 6.58 10.69 0.46
C MET A 56 6.14 11.00 1.90
N PHE A 57 4.85 10.86 2.20
CA PHE A 57 4.31 11.15 3.53
C PHE A 57 4.86 10.19 4.58
N GLU A 58 4.97 8.91 4.27
CA GLU A 58 5.60 7.92 5.15
C GLU A 58 7.04 8.31 5.49
N ASN A 59 7.86 8.60 4.46
CA ASN A 59 9.26 8.98 4.65
C ASN A 59 9.40 10.27 5.47
N GLU A 60 8.56 11.28 5.25
CA GLU A 60 8.57 12.54 6.00
C GLU A 60 8.20 12.34 7.47
N LEU A 61 7.15 11.57 7.76
CA LEU A 61 6.72 11.27 9.13
C LEU A 61 7.80 10.48 9.88
N ASN A 62 8.42 9.50 9.22
CA ASN A 62 9.51 8.72 9.78
C ASN A 62 10.78 9.55 10.02
N ALA A 63 11.10 10.49 9.14
CA ALA A 63 12.21 11.43 9.36
C ALA A 63 11.97 12.36 10.55
N ASN A 64 10.73 12.85 10.70
CA ASN A 64 10.33 13.71 11.82
C ASN A 64 10.37 12.97 13.16
N ALA A 65 9.90 11.71 13.21
CA ALA A 65 9.97 10.88 14.40
C ALA A 65 11.43 10.65 14.88
N LYS A 66 12.34 10.32 13.95
CA LYS A 66 13.77 10.14 14.25
C LYS A 66 14.43 11.42 14.75
N SER A 67 14.08 12.57 14.16
CA SER A 67 14.62 13.88 14.55
C SER A 67 14.16 14.32 15.95
N ALA A 68 12.92 14.00 16.33
CA ALA A 68 12.39 14.28 17.67
C ALA A 68 13.10 13.48 18.78
N VAL A 69 13.52 12.23 18.49
CA VAL A 69 14.26 11.39 19.44
C VAL A 69 15.71 11.89 19.62
N GLY A 70 16.37 12.33 18.55
CA GLY A 70 17.73 12.89 18.61
C GLY A 70 17.84 14.18 19.42
N ALA A 71 16.82 15.04 19.39
CA ALA A 71 16.78 16.29 20.16
C ALA A 71 16.67 16.07 21.69
N ASN A 72 16.13 14.91 22.12
CA ASN A 72 15.95 14.58 23.53
C ASN A 72 17.15 13.83 24.15
N ALA A 73 18.09 13.32 23.35
CA ALA A 73 19.28 12.62 23.82
C ALA A 73 20.43 13.55 24.31
N GLY A 74 20.32 14.86 24.08
CA GLY A 74 21.38 15.84 24.40
C GLY A 74 21.19 16.66 25.68
N ARG A 75 20.09 16.51 26.43
CA ARG A 75 19.85 17.35 27.62
C ARG A 75 20.23 16.66 28.92
N GLY A 76 21.54 16.70 29.18
CA GLY A 76 22.12 16.44 30.49
C GLY A 76 21.54 17.35 31.58
N ARG A 77 21.47 16.79 32.78
CA ARG A 77 21.04 17.36 34.07
C ARG A 77 21.41 18.84 34.25
N GLY A 78 20.42 19.70 34.54
CA GLY A 78 20.68 21.03 35.10
C GLY A 78 19.53 22.04 35.06
N ALA A 79 19.09 22.44 36.25
CA ALA A 79 18.46 23.72 36.62
C ALA A 79 16.96 24.00 36.34
N LYS A 80 16.35 24.51 37.43
CA LYS A 80 14.99 25.01 37.65
C LYS A 80 14.51 26.07 36.65
N GLY A 81 13.20 26.03 36.40
CA GLY A 81 12.33 27.22 36.32
C GLY A 81 12.33 27.98 35.00
N GLY A 82 11.17 28.06 34.36
CA GLY A 82 10.90 29.11 33.38
C GLY A 82 10.12 28.66 32.15
N ARG A 83 8.85 29.12 32.12
CA ARG A 83 8.03 29.38 30.94
C ARG A 83 7.64 28.16 30.09
N ARG A 84 6.33 27.89 30.09
CA ARG A 84 5.58 27.36 28.95
C ARG A 84 5.81 28.33 27.78
N GLY A 85 6.97 28.23 27.15
CA GLY A 85 7.28 28.88 25.90
C GLY A 85 6.55 28.11 24.81
N ASP A 86 5.44 28.69 24.38
CA ASP A 86 5.04 28.80 22.99
C ASP A 86 6.09 28.19 22.04
N ARG A 87 5.93 26.90 21.75
CA ARG A 87 6.56 26.33 20.56
C ARG A 87 5.66 26.81 19.43
N GLY A 88 6.11 27.86 18.76
CA GLY A 88 5.46 28.37 17.56
C GLY A 88 5.17 27.24 16.57
N PRO A 89 4.22 27.45 15.65
CA PRO A 89 3.73 26.40 14.77
C PRO A 89 4.89 25.93 13.89
N SER A 90 5.44 24.76 14.20
CA SER A 90 6.05 23.93 13.17
C SER A 90 4.91 23.49 12.26
N ASP A 91 4.71 24.30 11.23
CA ASP A 91 3.69 24.36 10.18
C ASP A 91 3.54 23.06 9.33
N LEU A 92 4.03 21.93 9.82
CA LEU A 92 3.78 20.59 9.28
C LEU A 92 2.66 19.85 10.04
N GLN A 93 2.26 20.35 11.21
CA GLN A 93 1.28 19.72 12.08
C GLN A 93 -0.14 20.27 11.83
N LEU A 94 -0.53 20.41 10.56
CA LEU A 94 -1.95 20.30 10.24
C LEU A 94 -2.30 18.82 10.38
N CYS A 95 -2.98 18.52 11.48
CA CYS A 95 -3.42 17.25 12.03
C CYS A 95 -4.18 16.36 11.01
N MET A 96 -3.51 15.90 9.96
CA MET A 96 -4.02 14.78 9.17
C MET A 96 -3.78 13.51 9.97
N ASP A 97 -4.86 12.78 10.26
CA ASP A 97 -4.73 11.42 10.79
C ASP A 97 -4.20 10.53 9.66
N TRP A 98 -2.87 10.41 9.61
CA TRP A 98 -2.17 9.72 8.54
C TRP A 98 -2.66 8.28 8.36
N PHE A 99 -3.01 7.59 9.44
CA PHE A 99 -3.54 6.22 9.35
C PHE A 99 -4.86 6.19 8.57
N ILE A 100 -5.75 7.15 8.80
CA ILE A 100 -7.03 7.24 8.08
C ILE A 100 -6.78 7.55 6.60
N GLU A 101 -5.92 8.51 6.29
CA GLU A 101 -5.65 8.89 4.89
C GLU A 101 -4.90 7.79 4.13
N CYS A 102 -3.96 7.11 4.78
CA CYS A 102 -3.27 5.96 4.20
C CYS A 102 -4.23 4.78 3.99
N GLU A 103 -5.14 4.49 4.92
CA GLU A 103 -6.19 3.47 4.75
C GLU A 103 -7.04 3.76 3.52
N LYS A 104 -7.50 5.01 3.36
CA LYS A 104 -8.29 5.43 2.20
C LYS A 104 -7.50 5.30 0.90
N ALA A 105 -6.22 5.70 0.90
CA ALA A 105 -5.35 5.57 -0.27
C ALA A 105 -5.18 4.11 -0.71
N VAL A 106 -4.86 3.21 0.22
CA VAL A 106 -4.72 1.77 -0.07
C VAL A 106 -6.06 1.17 -0.53
N SER A 107 -7.16 1.59 0.08
CA SER A 107 -8.50 1.15 -0.32
C SER A 107 -8.87 1.62 -1.73
N ALA A 108 -8.48 2.84 -2.12
CA ALA A 108 -8.69 3.36 -3.46
C ALA A 108 -7.84 2.60 -4.51
N LEU A 109 -6.61 2.22 -4.16
CA LEU A 109 -5.79 1.32 -4.97
C LEU A 109 -6.46 -0.05 -5.15
N ASP A 110 -7.03 -0.63 -4.08
CA ASP A 110 -7.78 -1.89 -4.20
C ASP A 110 -9.00 -1.74 -5.12
N GLN A 111 -9.80 -0.68 -4.94
CA GLN A 111 -10.97 -0.42 -5.77
C GLN A 111 -10.63 -0.34 -7.26
N ILE A 112 -9.53 0.34 -7.63
CA ILE A 112 -9.13 0.44 -9.03
C ILE A 112 -8.70 -0.92 -9.60
N CYS A 113 -7.96 -1.71 -8.81
CA CYS A 113 -7.48 -3.02 -9.23
C CYS A 113 -8.62 -4.06 -9.35
N ARG A 114 -9.74 -3.85 -8.65
CA ARG A 114 -10.95 -4.70 -8.75
C ARG A 114 -11.76 -4.47 -10.02
N LEU A 115 -11.58 -3.33 -10.70
CA LEU A 115 -12.23 -3.05 -11.97
C LEU A 115 -11.79 -4.08 -13.04
N LYS A 116 -12.63 -4.25 -14.06
CA LYS A 116 -12.32 -5.10 -15.23
C LYS A 116 -11.37 -4.39 -16.19
N LEU A 117 -10.14 -4.25 -15.73
CA LEU A 117 -9.07 -3.55 -16.41
C LEU A 117 -8.60 -4.26 -17.68
N ASP A 118 -8.90 -5.55 -17.85
CA ASP A 118 -8.56 -6.38 -19.02
C ASP A 118 -8.92 -5.74 -20.36
N LYS A 119 -9.97 -4.91 -20.40
CA LYS A 119 -10.41 -4.19 -21.59
C LYS A 119 -9.53 -3.01 -22.00
N LEU A 120 -8.59 -2.59 -21.17
CA LEU A 120 -7.67 -1.50 -21.48
C LEU A 120 -6.36 -1.98 -22.09
N TRP A 121 -6.11 -3.29 -22.07
CA TRP A 121 -4.90 -3.92 -22.62
C TRP A 121 -5.22 -4.82 -23.80
N ASP A 122 -4.26 -4.93 -24.72
CA ASP A 122 -4.30 -5.86 -25.85
C ASP A 122 -2.86 -6.35 -26.11
N PRO A 123 -2.52 -7.62 -25.78
CA PRO A 123 -3.38 -8.65 -25.17
C PRO A 123 -3.94 -8.23 -23.79
N PRO A 124 -5.05 -8.81 -23.30
CA PRO A 124 -5.77 -8.39 -22.07
C PRO A 124 -5.03 -8.79 -20.78
N VAL A 125 -3.76 -8.41 -20.69
CA VAL A 125 -2.85 -8.69 -19.59
C VAL A 125 -2.23 -7.34 -19.18
N ALA A 126 -2.45 -6.96 -17.93
CA ALA A 126 -1.84 -5.77 -17.38
C ALA A 126 -0.31 -5.96 -17.26
N GLU A 127 0.43 -4.88 -17.48
CA GLU A 127 1.89 -4.90 -17.38
C GLU A 127 2.33 -5.16 -15.93
N GLU A 128 3.40 -5.95 -15.79
CA GLU A 128 3.93 -6.34 -14.49
C GLU A 128 4.33 -5.13 -13.64
N ASP A 129 4.96 -4.11 -14.25
CA ASP A 129 5.35 -2.88 -13.56
C ASP A 129 4.16 -2.14 -12.94
N PHE A 130 3.00 -2.17 -13.61
CA PHE A 130 1.78 -1.58 -13.08
C PHE A 130 1.26 -2.36 -11.86
N ILE A 131 1.35 -3.69 -11.88
CA ILE A 131 0.91 -4.57 -10.79
C ILE A 131 1.87 -4.43 -9.59
N ASN A 132 3.18 -4.36 -9.86
CA ASN A 132 4.22 -4.25 -8.86
C ASN A 132 4.17 -2.93 -8.08
N LEU A 133 3.66 -1.87 -8.69
CA LEU A 133 3.59 -0.54 -8.07
C LEU A 133 2.70 -0.50 -6.79
N PRO A 134 1.39 -0.84 -6.84
CA PRO A 134 0.57 -0.92 -5.64
C PRO A 134 1.01 -2.04 -4.70
N ALA A 135 1.56 -3.16 -5.22
CA ALA A 135 2.08 -4.23 -4.37
C ALA A 135 3.26 -3.75 -3.51
N ASN A 136 4.24 -3.10 -4.13
CA ASN A 136 5.43 -2.57 -3.44
C ASN A 136 5.06 -1.46 -2.46
N CYS A 137 4.06 -0.63 -2.78
CA CYS A 137 3.49 0.33 -1.84
C CYS A 137 2.99 -0.38 -0.57
N CYS A 138 2.21 -1.45 -0.71
CA CYS A 138 1.77 -2.26 0.43
C CYS A 138 2.93 -2.87 1.21
N TYR A 139 3.90 -3.50 0.54
CA TYR A 139 5.02 -4.14 1.23
C TYR A 139 5.85 -3.13 2.03
N LYS A 140 6.11 -1.95 1.46
CA LYS A 140 6.84 -0.89 2.14
C LYS A 140 6.10 -0.37 3.37
N LEU A 141 4.77 -0.22 3.31
CA LEU A 141 3.97 0.13 4.49
C LEU A 141 4.09 -0.90 5.62
N LEU A 142 4.25 -2.20 5.30
CA LEU A 142 4.40 -3.25 6.30
C LEU A 142 5.80 -3.27 6.96
N GLU A 143 6.80 -2.64 6.33
CA GLU A 143 8.14 -2.47 6.93
C GLU A 143 8.08 -1.58 8.18
N ASP A 144 7.15 -0.62 8.22
CA ASP A 144 6.93 0.23 9.39
C ASP A 144 6.09 -0.49 10.46
N ARG A 145 6.59 -0.48 11.69
CA ARG A 145 5.96 -1.20 12.81
C ARG A 145 4.59 -0.62 13.15
N ASP A 146 4.44 0.69 13.15
CA ASP A 146 3.21 1.34 13.59
C ASP A 146 2.13 1.15 12.52
N MET A 147 2.47 1.27 11.23
CA MET A 147 1.60 0.93 10.10
C MET A 147 1.18 -0.55 10.13
N ALA A 148 2.13 -1.48 10.28
CA ALA A 148 1.85 -2.91 10.35
C ALA A 148 1.02 -3.30 11.58
N SER A 149 1.07 -2.50 12.66
CA SER A 149 0.29 -2.71 13.89
C SER A 149 -1.14 -2.15 13.80
N ASN A 150 -1.42 -1.23 12.88
CA ASN A 150 -2.75 -0.67 12.68
C ASN A 150 -3.68 -1.69 11.98
N ALA A 151 -4.82 -1.98 12.60
CA ALA A 151 -5.75 -3.00 12.11
C ALA A 151 -6.41 -2.64 10.78
N ASN A 152 -6.76 -1.37 10.58
CA ASN A 152 -7.41 -0.92 9.36
C ASN A 152 -6.44 -0.91 8.18
N ILE A 153 -5.21 -0.43 8.39
CA ILE A 153 -4.15 -0.49 7.38
C ILE A 153 -3.88 -1.93 6.97
N ARG A 154 -3.73 -2.85 7.94
CA ARG A 154 -3.56 -4.27 7.63
C ARG A 154 -4.72 -4.82 6.82
N ALA A 155 -5.96 -4.50 7.17
CA ALA A 155 -7.13 -4.97 6.43
C ALA A 155 -7.13 -4.45 4.99
N ALA A 156 -6.87 -3.15 4.79
CA ALA A 156 -6.78 -2.54 3.46
C ALA A 156 -5.65 -3.15 2.61
N VAL A 157 -4.46 -3.33 3.20
CA VAL A 157 -3.31 -3.97 2.54
C VAL A 157 -3.62 -5.42 2.18
N THR A 158 -4.23 -6.18 3.10
CA THR A 158 -4.62 -7.57 2.85
C THR A 158 -5.60 -7.67 1.68
N SER A 159 -6.60 -6.80 1.65
CA SER A 159 -7.60 -6.73 0.58
C SER A 159 -6.96 -6.45 -0.78
N LEU A 160 -6.09 -5.44 -0.86
CA LEU A 160 -5.37 -5.11 -2.09
C LEU A 160 -4.48 -6.27 -2.55
N LEU A 161 -3.66 -6.86 -1.68
CA LEU A 161 -2.83 -8.02 -2.02
C LEU A 161 -3.68 -9.20 -2.52
N ALA A 162 -4.83 -9.47 -1.89
CA ALA A 162 -5.75 -10.51 -2.32
C ALA A 162 -6.33 -10.24 -3.72
N THR A 163 -6.66 -8.99 -4.03
CA THR A 163 -7.06 -8.56 -5.38
C THR A 163 -5.95 -8.79 -6.39
N LEU A 164 -4.71 -8.41 -6.07
CA LEU A 164 -3.55 -8.59 -6.95
C LEU A 164 -3.29 -10.07 -7.25
N VAL A 165 -3.37 -10.93 -6.22
CA VAL A 165 -3.25 -12.38 -6.38
C VAL A 165 -4.31 -12.94 -7.32
N ARG A 166 -5.59 -12.60 -7.10
CA ARG A 166 -6.71 -13.19 -7.86
C ARG A 166 -6.76 -12.77 -9.32
N ARG A 167 -6.43 -11.51 -9.58
CA ARG A 167 -6.69 -10.90 -10.89
C ARG A 167 -5.45 -10.75 -11.75
N TYR A 168 -4.27 -10.69 -11.13
CA TYR A 168 -3.04 -10.29 -11.81
C TYR A 168 -1.90 -11.30 -11.66
N GLY A 169 -2.17 -12.50 -11.14
CA GLY A 169 -1.16 -13.56 -11.04
C GLY A 169 -0.07 -13.29 -10.01
N HIS A 170 -0.31 -12.39 -9.05
CA HIS A 170 0.68 -11.96 -8.05
C HIS A 170 0.93 -12.98 -6.92
N SER A 171 0.50 -14.24 -7.06
CA SER A 171 0.54 -15.25 -6.00
C SER A 171 1.97 -15.55 -5.52
N ILE A 172 2.87 -15.90 -6.46
CA ILE A 172 4.26 -16.28 -6.14
C ILE A 172 5.01 -15.08 -5.56
N ALA A 173 4.96 -13.93 -6.24
CA ALA A 173 5.61 -12.71 -5.78
C ALA A 173 5.11 -12.28 -4.39
N CYS A 174 3.81 -12.41 -4.13
CA CYS A 174 3.23 -12.14 -2.81
C CYS A 174 3.78 -13.07 -1.72
N SER A 175 3.79 -14.38 -1.96
CA SER A 175 4.36 -15.35 -1.02
C SER A 175 5.83 -15.08 -0.71
N VAL A 176 6.63 -14.76 -1.73
CA VAL A 176 8.06 -14.44 -1.56
C VAL A 176 8.25 -13.15 -0.76
N LYS A 177 7.53 -12.08 -1.11
CA LYS A 177 7.65 -10.79 -0.42
C LYS A 177 7.20 -10.84 1.04
N LEU A 178 6.11 -11.55 1.35
CA LEU A 178 5.66 -11.74 2.72
C LEU A 178 6.65 -12.58 3.54
N ALA A 179 7.25 -13.62 2.95
CA ALA A 179 8.31 -14.39 3.61
C ALA A 179 9.55 -13.52 3.89
N GLN A 180 9.97 -12.69 2.92
CA GLN A 180 11.08 -11.75 3.11
C GLN A 180 10.79 -10.74 4.23
N LEU A 181 9.58 -10.16 4.27
CA LEU A 181 9.19 -9.25 5.34
C LEU A 181 9.25 -9.91 6.72
N LEU A 182 8.78 -11.16 6.83
CA LEU A 182 8.86 -11.94 8.08
C LEU A 182 10.31 -12.14 8.54
N GLN A 183 11.22 -12.39 7.60
CA GLN A 183 12.65 -12.61 7.89
C GLN A 183 13.37 -11.31 8.27
N CYS A 184 13.04 -10.20 7.63
CA CYS A 184 13.72 -8.93 7.84
C CYS A 184 13.20 -8.15 9.07
N PHE A 185 11.92 -8.32 9.43
CA PHE A 185 11.25 -7.47 10.39
C PHE A 185 10.56 -8.27 11.51
N PRO A 186 11.07 -8.23 12.76
CA PRO A 186 10.53 -9.03 13.86
C PRO A 186 9.05 -8.76 14.19
N HIS A 187 8.55 -7.54 13.96
CA HIS A 187 7.14 -7.18 14.22
C HIS A 187 6.16 -7.86 13.25
N MET A 188 6.65 -8.41 12.13
CA MET A 188 5.82 -9.01 11.10
C MET A 188 5.12 -10.30 11.53
N VAL A 189 5.57 -10.97 12.59
CA VAL A 189 4.94 -12.22 13.05
C VAL A 189 3.43 -12.04 13.29
N ASN A 190 3.03 -11.02 14.05
CA ASN A 190 1.62 -10.77 14.36
C ASN A 190 0.85 -10.25 13.14
N CYS A 191 1.49 -9.41 12.34
CA CYS A 191 0.90 -8.86 11.12
C CYS A 191 0.60 -9.97 10.11
N LEU A 192 1.58 -10.84 9.87
CA LEU A 192 1.47 -11.95 8.93
C LEU A 192 0.44 -12.98 9.38
N MET A 193 0.34 -13.28 10.68
CA MET A 193 -0.71 -14.15 11.20
C MET A 193 -2.10 -13.62 10.87
N ALA A 194 -2.33 -12.30 10.99
CA ALA A 194 -3.61 -11.68 10.62
C ALA A 194 -3.86 -11.75 9.10
N ILE A 195 -2.84 -11.46 8.27
CA ILE A 195 -2.93 -11.55 6.81
C ILE A 195 -3.25 -12.99 6.37
N VAL A 196 -2.51 -13.98 6.90
CA VAL A 196 -2.71 -15.40 6.57
C VAL A 196 -4.09 -15.87 6.98
N ARG A 197 -4.55 -15.47 8.18
CA ARG A 197 -5.91 -15.79 8.63
C ARG A 197 -6.95 -15.25 7.65
N SER A 198 -6.86 -13.99 7.27
CA SER A 198 -7.79 -13.39 6.32
C SER A 198 -7.70 -14.03 4.92
N PHE A 199 -6.49 -14.38 4.46
CA PHE A 199 -6.31 -15.12 3.21
C PHE A 199 -7.06 -16.46 3.21
N ILE A 200 -7.12 -17.16 4.35
CA ILE A 200 -7.83 -18.44 4.48
C ILE A 200 -9.35 -18.23 4.69
N GLU A 201 -9.70 -17.42 5.67
CA GLU A 201 -11.06 -17.28 6.18
C GLU A 201 -11.93 -16.42 5.27
N ASP A 202 -11.39 -15.30 4.78
CA ASP A 202 -12.15 -14.30 4.04
C ASP A 202 -11.92 -14.43 2.53
N GLU A 203 -10.65 -14.50 2.11
CA GLU A 203 -10.28 -14.36 0.69
C GLU A 203 -10.18 -15.70 -0.07
N LYS A 204 -10.18 -16.82 0.64
CA LYS A 204 -10.09 -18.20 0.12
C LYS A 204 -8.82 -18.49 -0.72
N LEU A 205 -7.72 -17.81 -0.40
CA LEU A 205 -6.41 -17.89 -1.07
C LEU A 205 -5.48 -18.94 -0.45
N THR A 206 -5.97 -20.15 -0.20
CA THR A 206 -5.21 -21.22 0.45
C THR A 206 -3.95 -21.65 -0.32
N GLY A 207 -3.94 -21.48 -1.65
CA GLY A 207 -2.77 -21.73 -2.49
C GLY A 207 -1.59 -20.80 -2.19
N VAL A 208 -1.86 -19.50 -1.98
CA VAL A 208 -0.82 -18.51 -1.62
C VAL A 208 -0.24 -18.80 -0.25
N VAL A 209 -1.09 -19.19 0.72
CA VAL A 209 -0.62 -19.56 2.06
C VAL A 209 0.26 -20.80 2.01
N ARG A 210 -0.12 -21.83 1.24
CA ARG A 210 0.71 -23.01 1.06
C ARG A 210 2.08 -22.63 0.49
N GLU A 211 2.12 -21.75 -0.50
CA GLU A 211 3.37 -21.32 -1.12
C GLU A 211 4.21 -20.46 -0.18
N LEU A 212 3.58 -19.56 0.58
CA LEU A 212 4.24 -18.76 1.62
C LEU A 212 4.93 -19.66 2.65
N LEU A 213 4.25 -20.71 3.12
CA LEU A 213 4.82 -21.66 4.07
C LEU A 213 6.05 -22.35 3.47
N LYS A 214 5.96 -22.88 2.24
CA LYS A 214 7.11 -23.51 1.57
C LYS A 214 8.30 -22.55 1.45
N VAL A 215 8.08 -21.32 0.98
CA VAL A 215 9.14 -20.34 0.80
C VAL A 215 9.78 -19.97 2.15
N SER A 216 8.97 -19.83 3.20
CA SER A 216 9.46 -19.52 4.54
C SER A 216 10.33 -20.63 5.11
N PHE A 217 9.94 -21.91 4.96
CA PHE A 217 10.73 -23.05 5.43
C PHE A 217 12.03 -23.23 4.65
N ASN A 218 12.00 -23.12 3.32
CA ASN A 218 13.21 -23.24 2.50
C ASN A 218 14.21 -22.10 2.77
N GLY A 219 13.72 -20.92 3.18
CA GLY A 219 14.59 -19.81 3.60
C GLY A 219 15.26 -20.05 4.95
N ILE A 220 14.61 -20.77 5.87
CA ILE A 220 15.17 -21.12 7.20
C ILE A 220 16.30 -22.15 7.07
N ASP A 221 16.22 -23.07 6.10
CA ASP A 221 17.31 -24.03 5.84
C ASP A 221 18.62 -23.35 5.40
N SER A 222 18.56 -22.11 4.89
CA SER A 222 19.75 -21.32 4.55
C SER A 222 20.44 -20.69 5.79
N PHE A 223 19.76 -20.63 6.94
CA PHE A 223 20.30 -20.12 8.21
C PHE A 223 20.81 -21.21 9.14
N LEU A 224 20.52 -22.50 8.87
CA LEU A 224 21.09 -23.64 9.61
C LEU A 224 22.46 -24.09 9.08
N VAL A 225 23.06 -23.33 8.15
CA VAL A 225 24.40 -23.59 7.57
C VAL A 225 25.46 -22.60 8.11
N PHE A 226 25.15 -21.81 9.15
CA PHE A 226 26.12 -21.00 9.88
C PHE A 226 26.04 -21.21 11.39
#